data_AF-A0A1Q3WH81-F1
#
_entry.id   AF-A0A1Q3WH81-F1
#
_cell.length_a   1.000
_cell.length_b   1.000
_cell.length_c   1.000
_cell.angle_alpha   90.00
_cell.angle_beta   90.00
_cell.angle_gamma   90.00
#
_symmetry.space_group_name_H-M   'P 1'
#
loop_
_entity.id
_entity.type
_entity.pdbx_description
1 polymer ?
#
loop_
_entity_poly.entity_id
_entity_poly.type
_entity_poly.pdbx_seq_one_letter_code
_entity_poly.pdbx_strand_id
1 'polypeptide(L)'
;MNFDDEDDDDSFLDWDGFDEDYDPEEARAEMEAENRRIKNLPILRKANELMELTQAIVETINKEDDVLMMHEQMLANAMMLAPKIVGAEGGDLYTLRMENAVIIKMHARELLAQTSYCKAEKLAATAYLNLLRDEIEQFRILFVEWVNSFDKDNDAPDDWGLFY
;
A
#
# COMPACT_ATOMS: atom_id res chain seq x y z
N MET A 1 1.00 31.46 60.16
CA MET A 1 0.69 31.57 58.72
C MET A 1 0.51 30.15 58.25
N ASN A 2 -0.74 29.72 58.07
CA ASN A 2 -1.04 28.46 57.41
C ASN A 2 -0.65 28.61 55.94
N PHE A 3 0.09 27.66 55.42
CA PHE A 3 0.15 27.45 53.98
C PHE A 3 -1.09 26.62 53.65
N ASP A 4 -2.05 27.24 52.97
CA ASP A 4 -3.17 26.54 52.38
C ASP A 4 -2.63 25.83 51.13
N ASP A 5 -2.57 24.51 51.23
CA ASP A 5 -2.40 23.58 50.12
C ASP A 5 -3.75 23.44 49.40
N GLU A 6 -4.03 24.28 48.40
CA GLU A 6 -5.14 24.04 47.47
C GLU A 6 -4.71 24.45 46.06
N ASP A 7 -4.54 23.43 45.22
CA ASP A 7 -4.92 23.36 43.79
C ASP A 7 -3.87 22.59 42.95
N ASP A 8 -3.56 21.35 43.35
CA ASP A 8 -3.26 20.30 42.37
C ASP A 8 -4.61 19.87 41.77
N ASP A 9 -5.02 20.55 40.70
CA ASP A 9 -6.05 20.07 39.76
C ASP A 9 -5.47 18.88 38.98
N ASP A 10 -5.22 17.79 39.70
CA ASP A 10 -5.17 16.44 39.16
C ASP A 10 -6.61 16.03 38.80
N SER A 11 -7.22 16.73 37.85
CA SER A 11 -8.16 16.11 36.91
C SER A 11 -7.39 15.15 36.01
N PHE A 12 -6.73 14.19 36.67
CA PHE A 12 -6.24 12.96 36.08
C PHE A 12 -7.47 12.36 35.39
N LEU A 13 -7.47 12.47 34.06
CA LEU A 13 -8.52 11.96 33.17
C LEU A 13 -9.06 10.66 33.74
N ASP A 14 -10.33 10.67 34.13
CA ASP A 14 -11.04 9.52 34.67
C ASP A 14 -11.12 8.44 33.57
N TRP A 15 -10.06 7.65 33.51
CA TRP A 15 -9.85 6.55 32.58
C TRP A 15 -10.60 5.29 33.04
N ASP A 16 -11.37 5.35 34.12
CA ASP A 16 -12.13 4.21 34.63
C ASP A 16 -13.40 3.92 33.79
N GLY A 17 -13.76 4.80 32.85
CA GLY A 17 -14.94 4.66 31.98
C GLY A 17 -14.70 4.03 30.60
N PHE A 18 -13.47 3.63 30.26
CA PHE A 18 -13.13 3.12 28.92
C PHE A 18 -13.25 1.58 28.78
N ASP A 19 -13.45 0.87 29.89
CA ASP A 19 -13.15 -0.57 29.99
C ASP A 19 -14.37 -1.50 30.26
N GLU A 20 -15.61 -1.01 30.28
CA GLU A 20 -16.75 -1.90 30.63
C GLU A 20 -17.16 -2.89 29.51
N ASP A 21 -16.91 -2.57 28.23
CA ASP A 21 -17.33 -3.38 27.08
C ASP A 21 -16.16 -3.86 26.18
N TYR A 22 -14.90 -3.62 26.57
CA TYR A 22 -13.74 -4.04 25.77
C TYR A 22 -13.41 -5.53 26.01
N ASP A 23 -13.70 -6.39 25.02
CA ASP A 23 -13.20 -7.76 24.99
C ASP A 23 -11.90 -7.84 24.16
N PRO A 24 -10.73 -8.03 24.79
CA PRO A 24 -9.46 -8.12 24.08
C PRO A 24 -9.34 -9.37 23.20
N GLU A 25 -10.05 -10.45 23.49
CA GLU A 25 -10.06 -11.65 22.65
C GLU A 25 -10.91 -11.43 21.39
N GLU A 26 -12.07 -10.79 21.53
CA GLU A 26 -12.93 -10.40 20.40
C GLU A 26 -12.21 -9.43 19.46
N ALA A 27 -11.63 -8.35 20.00
CA ALA A 27 -10.88 -7.37 19.22
C ALA A 27 -9.71 -8.03 18.44
N ARG A 28 -8.98 -8.96 19.06
CA ARG A 28 -7.94 -9.74 18.37
C ARG A 28 -8.51 -10.61 17.26
N ALA A 29 -9.64 -11.28 17.51
CA ALA A 29 -10.29 -12.14 16.52
C ALA A 29 -10.76 -11.35 15.29
N GLU A 30 -11.30 -10.15 15.50
CA GLU A 30 -11.69 -9.20 14.44
C GLU A 30 -10.48 -8.75 13.63
N MET A 31 -9.42 -8.27 14.30
CA MET A 31 -8.17 -7.88 13.65
C MET A 31 -7.56 -9.02 12.83
N GLU A 32 -7.58 -10.25 13.34
CA GLU A 32 -7.09 -11.40 12.59
C GLU A 32 -7.97 -11.75 11.40
N ALA A 33 -9.29 -11.68 11.54
CA ALA A 33 -10.24 -11.90 10.45
C ALA A 33 -10.02 -10.88 9.33
N GLU A 34 -9.82 -9.62 9.69
CA GLU A 34 -9.57 -8.54 8.76
C GLU A 34 -8.22 -8.70 8.07
N ASN A 35 -7.17 -9.03 8.83
CA ASN A 35 -5.86 -9.36 8.25
C ASN A 35 -5.93 -10.55 7.27
N ARG A 36 -6.76 -11.56 7.55
CA ARG A 36 -7.00 -12.69 6.62
C ARG A 36 -7.75 -12.22 5.37
N ARG A 37 -8.73 -11.33 5.49
CA ARG A 37 -9.44 -10.73 4.35
C ARG A 37 -8.46 -9.99 3.44
N ILE A 38 -7.68 -9.07 4.01
CA ILE A 38 -6.69 -8.25 3.29
C ILE A 38 -5.66 -9.12 2.58
N LYS A 39 -5.08 -10.11 3.27
CA LYS A 39 -4.11 -11.06 2.67
C LYS A 39 -4.66 -11.84 1.47
N ASN A 40 -5.97 -12.07 1.43
CA ASN A 40 -6.63 -12.80 0.36
C ASN A 40 -7.10 -11.91 -0.80
N LEU A 41 -6.92 -10.59 -0.72
CA LEU A 41 -7.27 -9.68 -1.81
C LEU A 41 -6.51 -10.07 -3.10
N PRO A 42 -7.21 -10.29 -4.23
CA PRO A 42 -6.57 -10.65 -5.49
C PRO A 42 -5.49 -9.66 -5.91
N ILE A 43 -5.76 -8.35 -5.77
CA ILE A 43 -4.82 -7.28 -6.10
C ILE A 43 -3.55 -7.33 -5.24
N LEU A 44 -3.66 -7.68 -3.96
CA LEU A 44 -2.50 -7.77 -3.06
C LEU A 44 -1.62 -8.97 -3.43
N ARG A 45 -2.23 -10.13 -3.71
CA ARG A 45 -1.51 -11.30 -4.19
C ARG A 45 -0.78 -10.99 -5.50
N LYS A 46 -1.46 -10.32 -6.42
CA LYS A 46 -0.86 -9.89 -7.69
C LYS A 46 0.28 -8.88 -7.51
N ALA A 47 0.18 -7.97 -6.55
CA ALA A 47 1.27 -7.05 -6.21
C ALA A 47 2.53 -7.80 -5.72
N ASN A 48 2.36 -8.85 -4.91
CA ASN A 48 3.47 -9.69 -4.46
C ASN A 48 4.09 -10.48 -5.61
N GLU A 49 3.26 -11.05 -6.51
CA GLU A 49 3.73 -11.72 -7.73
C GLU A 49 4.56 -10.77 -8.61
N LEU A 50 4.11 -9.51 -8.78
CA LEU A 50 4.86 -8.48 -9.50
C LEU A 50 6.20 -8.17 -8.84
N MET A 51 6.26 -8.11 -7.50
CA MET A 51 7.51 -7.91 -6.77
C MET A 51 8.49 -9.06 -6.98
N GLU A 52 8.03 -10.29 -6.82
CA GLU A 52 8.85 -11.50 -7.02
C GLU A 52 9.37 -11.61 -8.46
N LEU A 53 8.49 -11.36 -9.45
CA LEU A 53 8.88 -11.38 -10.86
C LEU A 53 9.87 -10.25 -11.18
N THR A 54 9.64 -9.06 -10.65
CA THR A 54 10.56 -7.93 -10.84
C THR A 54 11.93 -8.25 -10.24
N GLN A 55 11.98 -8.80 -9.03
CA GLN A 55 13.21 -9.26 -8.39
C GLN A 55 13.96 -10.28 -9.26
N ALA A 56 13.27 -11.31 -9.75
CA ALA A 56 13.87 -12.31 -10.61
C ALA A 56 14.43 -11.72 -11.92
N ILE A 57 13.75 -10.72 -12.51
CA ILE A 57 14.22 -10.04 -13.72
C ILE A 57 15.47 -9.23 -13.45
N VAL A 58 15.46 -8.40 -12.41
CA VAL A 58 16.56 -7.48 -12.14
C VAL A 58 17.83 -8.21 -11.70
N GLU A 59 17.71 -9.39 -11.10
CA GLU A 59 18.85 -10.26 -10.79
C GLU A 59 19.59 -10.76 -12.03
N THR A 60 18.95 -10.72 -13.21
CA THR A 60 19.59 -11.08 -14.49
C THR A 60 20.29 -9.90 -15.18
N ILE A 61 20.10 -8.67 -14.69
CA ILE A 61 20.69 -7.47 -15.28
C ILE A 61 22.18 -7.40 -14.92
N ASN A 62 23.02 -7.14 -15.93
CA ASN A 62 24.42 -6.83 -15.70
C ASN A 62 24.56 -5.40 -15.14
N LYS A 63 25.06 -5.28 -13.91
CA LYS A 63 25.21 -3.99 -13.21
C LYS A 63 26.18 -3.03 -13.88
N GLU A 64 27.12 -3.52 -14.69
CA GLU A 64 28.03 -2.65 -15.45
C GLU A 64 27.32 -1.95 -16.61
N ASP A 65 26.31 -2.60 -17.19
CA ASP A 65 25.49 -2.04 -18.27
C ASP A 65 24.33 -1.17 -17.74
N ASP A 66 23.97 -1.34 -16.46
CA ASP A 66 22.88 -0.62 -15.79
C ASP A 66 23.31 0.76 -15.24
N VAL A 67 23.74 1.64 -16.13
CA VAL A 67 24.27 2.99 -15.79
C VAL A 67 23.23 3.86 -15.07
N LEU A 68 21.94 3.66 -15.32
CA LEU A 68 20.85 4.44 -14.72
C LEU A 68 20.23 3.79 -13.48
N MET A 69 20.83 2.74 -12.92
CA MET A 69 20.32 2.10 -11.70
C MET A 69 18.89 1.57 -11.87
N MET A 70 18.60 1.03 -13.05
CA MET A 70 17.28 0.54 -13.42
C MET A 70 16.85 -0.62 -12.54
N HIS A 71 17.79 -1.46 -12.09
CA HIS A 71 17.48 -2.54 -11.16
C HIS A 71 16.91 -2.00 -9.84
N GLU A 72 17.52 -0.99 -9.22
CA GLU A 72 17.00 -0.41 -7.98
C GLU A 72 15.68 0.32 -8.20
N GLN A 73 15.53 1.04 -9.31
CA GLN A 73 14.30 1.79 -9.59
C GLN A 73 13.11 0.86 -9.86
N MET A 74 13.31 -0.25 -10.58
CA MET A 74 12.27 -1.25 -10.81
C MET A 74 11.83 -1.90 -9.50
N LEU A 75 12.79 -2.28 -8.65
CA LEU A 75 12.49 -2.84 -7.32
C LEU A 75 11.73 -1.85 -6.44
N ALA A 76 12.17 -0.59 -6.41
CA ALA A 76 11.49 0.45 -5.64
C ALA A 76 10.03 0.60 -6.07
N ASN A 77 9.73 0.62 -7.38
CA ASN A 77 8.36 0.70 -7.87
C ASN A 77 7.53 -0.53 -7.49
N ALA A 78 8.07 -1.75 -7.64
CA ALA A 78 7.34 -2.97 -7.31
C ALA A 78 7.08 -3.09 -5.79
N MET A 79 8.07 -2.73 -4.96
CA MET A 79 7.96 -2.75 -3.49
C MET A 79 6.88 -1.82 -2.95
N MET A 80 6.51 -0.76 -3.68
CA MET A 80 5.53 0.21 -3.23
C MET A 80 4.07 -0.26 -3.39
N LEU A 81 3.80 -1.28 -4.21
CA LEU A 81 2.44 -1.70 -4.54
C LEU A 81 1.72 -2.31 -3.32
N ALA A 82 2.29 -3.36 -2.72
CA ALA A 82 1.64 -4.10 -1.64
C ALA A 82 1.40 -3.28 -0.35
N PRO A 83 2.38 -2.49 0.15
CA PRO A 83 2.18 -1.68 1.36
C PRO A 83 1.07 -0.65 1.20
N LYS A 84 0.89 -0.09 0.00
CA LYS A 84 -0.16 0.90 -0.28
C LYS A 84 -1.55 0.27 -0.37
N ILE A 85 -1.64 -0.97 -0.84
CA ILE A 85 -2.90 -1.74 -0.79
C ILE A 85 -3.28 -2.00 0.67
N VAL A 86 -2.34 -2.50 1.48
CA VAL A 86 -2.60 -2.75 2.91
C VAL A 86 -2.96 -1.47 3.66
N GLY A 87 -2.25 -0.36 3.37
CA GLY A 87 -2.53 0.94 3.98
C GLY A 87 -3.91 1.51 3.61
N ALA A 88 -4.39 1.28 2.39
CA ALA A 88 -5.75 1.65 1.99
C ALA A 88 -6.80 0.85 2.76
N GLU A 89 -6.61 -0.46 2.93
CA GLU A 89 -7.59 -1.30 3.64
C GLU A 89 -7.63 -1.03 5.16
N GLY A 90 -6.53 -0.56 5.76
CA GLY A 90 -6.46 -0.30 7.21
C GLY A 90 -7.13 1.00 7.67
N GLY A 91 -7.38 1.95 6.77
CA GLY A 91 -7.94 3.26 7.12
C GLY A 91 -9.42 3.45 6.75
N ASP A 92 -9.94 2.61 5.84
CA ASP A 92 -11.30 2.58 5.27
C ASP A 92 -11.98 3.90 4.84
N LEU A 93 -11.32 5.06 4.99
CA LEU A 93 -11.79 6.35 4.50
C LEU A 93 -11.56 6.48 3.00
N TYR A 94 -12.59 6.88 2.25
CA TYR A 94 -12.56 6.99 0.80
C TYR A 94 -11.36 7.78 0.29
N THR A 95 -11.12 8.98 0.84
CA THR A 95 -10.03 9.85 0.40
C THR A 95 -8.67 9.19 0.62
N LEU A 96 -8.44 8.58 1.80
CA LEU A 96 -7.19 7.86 2.09
C LEU A 96 -6.98 6.65 1.17
N ARG A 97 -8.04 5.91 0.85
CA ARG A 97 -7.99 4.79 -0.10
C ARG A 97 -7.63 5.29 -1.50
N MET A 98 -8.21 6.40 -1.94
CA MET A 98 -7.94 7.02 -3.24
C MET A 98 -6.51 7.54 -3.36
N GLU A 99 -5.96 8.16 -2.32
CA GLU A 99 -4.56 8.59 -2.29
C GLU A 99 -3.59 7.42 -2.47
N ASN A 100 -3.81 6.33 -1.73
CA ASN A 100 -3.02 5.12 -1.88
C ASN A 100 -3.17 4.52 -3.29
N ALA A 101 -4.39 4.54 -3.86
CA ALA A 101 -4.64 4.08 -5.22
C ALA A 101 -3.89 4.92 -6.27
N VAL A 102 -3.77 6.24 -6.09
CA VAL A 102 -2.96 7.10 -6.96
C VAL A 102 -1.48 6.72 -6.90
N ILE A 103 -0.93 6.49 -5.70
CA ILE A 103 0.47 6.08 -5.52
C ILE A 103 0.72 4.72 -6.20
N ILE A 104 -0.16 3.74 -6.00
CA ILE A 104 -0.09 2.42 -6.66
C ILE A 104 -0.07 2.57 -8.18
N LYS A 105 -0.99 3.36 -8.73
CA LYS A 105 -1.09 3.60 -10.18
C LYS A 105 0.16 4.26 -10.74
N MET A 106 0.74 5.21 -10.02
CA MET A 106 1.99 5.87 -10.40
C MET A 106 3.13 4.85 -10.51
N HIS A 107 3.37 4.05 -9.47
CA HIS A 107 4.44 3.06 -9.45
C HIS A 107 4.25 1.94 -10.48
N ALA A 108 3.02 1.44 -10.66
CA ALA A 108 2.73 0.43 -11.67
C ALA A 108 2.97 0.93 -13.11
N ARG A 109 2.64 2.21 -13.38
CA ARG A 109 2.92 2.84 -14.68
C ARG A 109 4.41 3.08 -14.90
N GLU A 110 5.12 3.47 -13.86
CA GLU A 110 6.57 3.66 -13.95
C GLU A 110 7.28 2.33 -14.20
N LEU A 111 6.91 1.27 -13.47
CA LEU A 111 7.41 -0.08 -13.70
C LEU A 111 7.16 -0.55 -15.14
N LEU A 112 5.97 -0.25 -15.69
CA LEU A 112 5.65 -0.53 -17.09
C LEU A 112 6.54 0.26 -18.06
N ALA A 113 6.81 1.53 -17.80
CA ALA A 113 7.69 2.36 -18.62
C ALA A 113 9.13 1.82 -18.61
N GLN A 114 9.62 1.43 -17.44
CA GLN A 114 10.96 0.85 -17.24
C GLN A 114 11.16 -0.44 -18.04
N THR A 115 10.12 -1.27 -18.23
CA THR A 115 10.24 -2.45 -19.12
C THR A 115 10.61 -2.07 -20.56
N SER A 116 10.18 -0.90 -21.01
CA SER A 116 10.45 -0.40 -22.36
C SER A 116 11.88 0.10 -22.48
N TYR A 117 12.37 0.77 -21.43
CA TYR A 117 13.76 1.20 -21.32
C TYR A 117 14.72 0.01 -21.27
N CYS A 118 14.48 -0.97 -20.38
CA CYS A 118 15.29 -2.19 -20.29
C CYS A 118 15.38 -2.93 -21.61
N LYS A 119 14.30 -2.91 -22.41
CA LYS A 119 14.29 -3.51 -23.74
C LYS A 119 15.15 -2.73 -24.74
N ALA A 120 15.05 -1.40 -24.73
CA ALA A 120 15.81 -0.54 -25.63
C ALA A 120 17.33 -0.65 -25.39
N GLU A 121 17.72 -0.63 -24.12
CA GLU A 121 19.12 -0.74 -23.68
C GLU A 121 19.61 -2.20 -23.56
N LYS A 122 18.74 -3.18 -23.87
CA LYS A 122 19.04 -4.62 -23.81
C LYS A 122 19.52 -5.10 -22.43
N LEU A 123 19.04 -4.46 -21.36
CA LEU A 123 19.39 -4.78 -19.97
C LEU A 123 18.85 -6.14 -19.52
N ALA A 124 17.71 -6.56 -20.07
CA ALA A 124 17.07 -7.84 -19.74
C ALA A 124 16.48 -8.53 -20.98
N ALA A 125 16.28 -9.85 -20.89
CA ALA A 125 15.70 -10.62 -21.97
C ALA A 125 14.27 -10.13 -22.29
N THR A 126 13.99 -9.89 -23.57
CA THR A 126 12.68 -9.38 -24.03
C THR A 126 11.52 -10.29 -23.61
N ALA A 127 11.72 -11.61 -23.54
CA ALA A 127 10.69 -12.54 -23.08
C ALA A 127 10.27 -12.27 -21.63
N TYR A 128 11.23 -12.01 -20.73
CA TYR A 128 10.94 -11.71 -19.33
C TYR A 128 10.27 -10.35 -19.17
N LEU A 129 10.70 -9.35 -19.96
CA LEU A 129 10.07 -8.04 -19.98
C LEU A 129 8.63 -8.10 -20.50
N ASN A 130 8.35 -8.92 -21.51
CA ASN A 130 6.98 -9.13 -21.99
C ASN A 130 6.11 -9.82 -20.93
N LEU A 131 6.64 -10.84 -20.25
CA LEU A 131 5.93 -11.48 -19.13
C LEU A 131 5.56 -10.46 -18.05
N LEU A 132 6.51 -9.62 -17.61
CA LEU A 132 6.22 -8.57 -16.63
C LEU A 132 5.14 -7.59 -17.10
N ARG A 133 5.12 -7.24 -18.39
CA ARG A 133 4.08 -6.37 -18.96
C ARG A 133 2.70 -7.01 -18.93
N ASP A 134 2.60 -8.30 -19.24
CA ASP A 134 1.34 -9.04 -19.20
C ASP A 134 0.81 -9.15 -17.76
N GLU A 135 1.71 -9.36 -16.79
CA GLU A 135 1.39 -9.42 -15.37
C GLU A 135 0.95 -8.05 -14.83
N ILE A 136 1.57 -6.95 -15.28
CA ILE A 136 1.14 -5.58 -14.96
C ILE A 136 -0.26 -5.29 -15.53
N GLU A 137 -0.58 -5.79 -16.72
CA GLU A 137 -1.92 -5.62 -17.30
C GLU A 137 -2.99 -6.38 -16.50
N GLN A 138 -2.69 -7.61 -16.06
CA GLN A 138 -3.57 -8.34 -15.15
C GLN A 138 -3.74 -7.60 -13.81
N PHE A 139 -2.65 -7.05 -13.25
CA PHE A 139 -2.71 -6.20 -12.06
C PHE A 139 -3.61 -4.97 -12.28
N ARG A 140 -3.51 -4.31 -13.45
CA ARG A 140 -4.34 -3.14 -13.79
C ARG A 140 -5.83 -3.47 -13.78
N ILE A 141 -6.22 -4.66 -14.24
CA ILE A 141 -7.62 -5.11 -14.23
C ILE A 141 -8.10 -5.25 -12.78
N LEU A 142 -7.34 -5.96 -11.94
CA LEU A 142 -7.65 -6.13 -10.52
C LEU A 142 -7.66 -4.78 -9.76
N PHE A 143 -6.77 -3.87 -10.13
CA PHE A 143 -6.72 -2.52 -9.57
C PHE A 143 -8.00 -1.73 -9.83
N VAL A 144 -8.54 -1.80 -11.05
CA VAL A 144 -9.80 -1.12 -11.39
C VAL A 144 -10.96 -1.72 -10.61
N GLU A 145 -11.05 -3.04 -10.52
CA GLU A 145 -12.07 -3.72 -9.72
C GLU A 145 -12.00 -3.33 -8.23
N TRP A 146 -10.78 -3.26 -7.69
CA TRP A 146 -10.53 -2.86 -6.31
C TRP A 146 -10.94 -1.41 -6.03
N VAL A 147 -10.52 -0.45 -6.87
CA VAL A 147 -10.92 0.96 -6.70
C VAL A 147 -12.43 1.16 -6.83
N ASN A 148 -13.09 0.41 -7.71
CA ASN A 148 -14.54 0.48 -7.86
C ASN A 148 -15.31 -0.06 -6.64
N SER A 149 -14.64 -0.74 -5.71
CA SER A 149 -15.24 -1.23 -4.47
C SER A 149 -15.23 -0.21 -3.32
N PHE A 150 -14.58 0.94 -3.49
CA PHE A 150 -14.47 1.93 -2.42
C PHE A 150 -15.82 2.62 -2.18
N ASP A 151 -16.22 2.67 -0.91
CA ASP A 151 -17.39 3.41 -0.48
C ASP A 151 -17.07 4.91 -0.45
N LYS A 152 -17.80 5.72 -1.20
CA LYS A 152 -17.63 7.18 -1.27
C LYS A 152 -18.31 7.92 -0.14
N ASP A 153 -19.29 7.28 0.48
CA ASP A 153 -20.08 7.88 1.56
C ASP A 153 -19.35 7.70 2.92
N ASN A 154 -18.37 6.80 2.98
CA ASN A 154 -17.47 6.63 4.13
C ASN A 154 -16.20 7.48 3.99
N ASP A 155 -16.28 8.76 4.36
CA ASP A 155 -15.13 9.66 4.28
C ASP A 155 -15.13 10.70 5.40
N ALA A 156 -13.95 11.30 5.63
CA ALA A 156 -13.77 12.41 6.56
C ALA A 156 -13.14 13.60 5.83
N PRO A 157 -13.59 14.85 6.09
CA PRO A 157 -12.97 16.03 5.50
C PRO A 157 -11.49 16.14 5.87
N ASP A 158 -10.62 16.26 4.87
CA ASP A 158 -9.17 16.41 5.04
C ASP A 158 -8.66 17.84 4.73
N ASP A 159 -9.53 18.72 4.23
CA ASP A 159 -9.27 20.10 3.78
C ASP A 159 -8.32 20.26 2.56
N TRP A 160 -7.92 19.18 1.87
CA TRP A 160 -6.97 19.24 0.73
C TRP A 160 -7.61 19.24 -0.66
N GLY A 161 -8.85 18.79 -0.80
CA GLY A 161 -9.70 19.03 -1.97
C GLY A 161 -9.64 17.99 -3.09
N LEU A 162 -9.07 16.80 -2.87
CA LEU A 162 -8.65 15.95 -3.98
C LEU A 162 -9.73 15.01 -4.53
N PHE A 163 -10.65 14.48 -3.70
CA PHE A 163 -11.50 13.35 -4.09
C PHE A 163 -13.01 13.46 -3.75
N TYR A 164 -13.44 14.54 -3.12
CA TYR A 164 -14.85 14.82 -2.77
C TYR A 164 -15.59 15.68 -3.79
#